data_AF-A0A1H5KGX9-F1
#
_entry.id   AF-A0A1H5KGX9-F1
#
_cell.length_a   1.000
_cell.length_b   1.000
_cell.length_c   1.000
_cell.angle_alpha   90.00
_cell.angle_beta   90.00
_cell.angle_gamma   90.00
#
_symmetry.space_group_name_H-M   'P 1'
#
loop_
_entity.id
_entity.type
_entity.pdbx_description
1 polymer ?
#
loop_
_entity_poly.entity_id
_entity_poly.type
_entity_poly.pdbx_seq_one_letter_code
_entity_poly.pdbx_strand_id
1 'polypeptide(L)'
;MEIVGIVILLAVLALVLIVVIWAVATYNGFVKLRNLVQEAWRQIDVELHRRYDLIPNLIETVKGYAAHERAVFDEVTRARAQAATPGSTPAQQAAQEDMLSQAIGRLFAVAENYPQLQSVQSFTRLQAELTNTEDRIAAGRRFYNANVRDLNTKVETFPPNIIAKMFTFSRAEYFEVNDPAVRTAPSVSFQDKGGNVGVYSQQQPTRAPMPTDSPVQPGTQPQGYQPPAQGHGQQSPAPPQQPGQYPPQG
;
A
#
# COMPACT_ATOMS: atom_id res chain seq x y z
N MET A 1 -21.16 22.56 -53.93
CA MET A 1 -21.31 21.13 -53.60
C MET A 1 -19.96 20.46 -53.41
N GLU A 2 -19.00 20.62 -54.34
CA GLU A 2 -17.67 19.98 -54.26
C GLU A 2 -16.82 20.40 -53.03
N ILE A 3 -16.72 21.70 -52.73
CA ILE A 3 -15.96 22.19 -51.56
C ILE A 3 -16.53 21.63 -50.25
N VAL A 4 -17.85 21.55 -50.13
CA VAL A 4 -18.52 21.00 -48.93
C VAL A 4 -18.19 19.53 -48.76
N GLY A 5 -18.15 18.75 -49.85
CA GLY A 5 -17.72 17.35 -49.82
C GLY A 5 -16.28 17.17 -49.35
N ILE A 6 -15.36 18.01 -49.85
CA ILE A 6 -13.95 17.99 -49.44
C ILE A 6 -13.80 18.36 -47.96
N VAL A 7 -14.51 19.38 -47.48
CA VAL A 7 -14.48 19.79 -46.07
C VAL A 7 -15.00 18.68 -45.16
N ILE A 8 -16.10 18.01 -45.54
CA ILE A 8 -16.63 16.86 -44.77
C ILE A 8 -15.61 15.72 -44.74
N LEU A 9 -14.99 15.39 -45.87
CA LEU A 9 -13.98 14.34 -45.94
C LEU A 9 -12.78 14.64 -45.03
N LEU A 10 -12.27 15.88 -45.07
CA LEU A 10 -11.17 16.31 -44.21
C LEU A 10 -11.55 16.29 -42.74
N ALA A 11 -12.77 16.68 -42.37
CA ALA A 11 -13.27 16.61 -41.00
C ALA A 11 -13.35 15.17 -40.50
N VAL A 12 -13.84 14.24 -41.32
CA VAL A 12 -13.88 12.80 -40.99
C VAL A 12 -12.46 12.25 -40.82
N LEU A 13 -11.55 12.58 -41.74
CA LEU A 13 -10.16 12.11 -41.67
C LEU A 13 -9.43 12.65 -40.44
N ALA A 14 -9.64 13.92 -40.09
CA ALA A 14 -9.12 14.51 -38.87
C ALA A 14 -9.68 13.83 -37.62
N LEU A 15 -10.98 13.54 -37.58
CA LEU A 15 -11.61 12.81 -36.48
C LEU A 15 -11.02 11.39 -36.33
N VAL A 16 -10.87 10.66 -37.43
CA VAL A 16 -10.24 9.33 -37.44
C VAL A 16 -8.81 9.40 -36.91
N LEU A 17 -8.02 10.38 -37.34
CA LEU A 17 -6.66 10.58 -36.87
C LEU A 17 -6.60 10.81 -35.35
N ILE A 18 -7.51 11.63 -34.79
CA ILE A 18 -7.61 11.86 -33.35
C ILE A 18 -7.92 10.55 -32.60
N VAL A 19 -8.88 9.77 -33.10
CA VAL A 19 -9.26 8.48 -32.50
C VAL A 19 -8.09 7.50 -32.52
N VAL A 20 -7.33 7.43 -33.61
CA VAL A 20 -6.15 6.56 -33.72
C VAL A 20 -5.07 6.97 -32.73
N ILE A 21 -4.75 8.27 -32.64
CA ILE A 21 -3.75 8.78 -31.69
C ILE A 21 -4.17 8.45 -30.25
N TRP A 22 -5.45 8.68 -29.91
CA TRP A 22 -6.00 8.34 -28.60
C TRP A 22 -5.91 6.84 -28.30
N ALA A 23 -6.23 5.99 -29.26
CA ALA A 23 -6.17 4.53 -29.10
C ALA A 23 -4.74 4.05 -28.84
N VAL A 24 -3.77 4.55 -29.61
CA VAL A 24 -2.34 4.23 -29.43
C VAL A 24 -1.84 4.68 -28.05
N ALA A 25 -2.17 5.91 -27.63
CA ALA A 25 -1.78 6.42 -26.32
C ALA A 25 -2.40 5.59 -25.18
N THR A 26 -3.67 5.20 -25.32
CA THR A 26 -4.39 4.39 -24.33
C THR A 26 -3.80 2.99 -24.22
N TYR A 27 -3.54 2.33 -25.36
CA TYR A 27 -2.90 1.02 -25.43
C TYR A 27 -1.52 1.03 -24.74
N ASN A 28 -0.65 1.99 -25.08
CA ASN A 28 0.66 2.14 -24.46
C ASN A 28 0.55 2.38 -22.95
N GLY A 29 -0.47 3.13 -22.52
CA GLY A 29 -0.75 3.33 -21.11
C GLY A 29 -1.14 2.04 -20.38
N PHE A 30 -1.90 1.13 -21.01
CA PHE A 30 -2.19 -0.19 -20.43
C PHE A 30 -0.95 -1.08 -20.37
N VAL A 31 -0.14 -1.10 -21.43
CA VAL A 31 1.12 -1.85 -21.45
C VAL A 31 2.05 -1.39 -20.32
N LYS A 32 2.16 -0.07 -20.11
CA LYS A 32 2.94 0.51 -19.01
C LYS A 32 2.42 0.02 -17.64
N LEU A 33 1.13 0.10 -17.38
CA LEU A 33 0.54 -0.34 -16.10
C LEU A 33 0.73 -1.83 -15.87
N ARG A 34 0.53 -2.67 -16.89
CA ARG A 34 0.78 -4.11 -16.81
C ARG A 34 2.24 -4.40 -16.43
N ASN A 35 3.19 -3.72 -17.07
CA ASN A 35 4.60 -3.89 -16.78
C ASN A 35 4.95 -3.43 -15.36
N LEU A 36 4.33 -2.35 -14.87
CA LEU A 36 4.50 -1.90 -13.48
C LEU A 36 3.96 -2.90 -12.45
N VAL A 37 2.79 -3.49 -12.70
CA VAL A 37 2.24 -4.55 -11.85
C VAL A 37 3.17 -5.76 -11.82
N GLN A 38 3.67 -6.21 -12.98
CA GLN A 38 4.60 -7.33 -13.06
C GLN A 38 5.93 -7.04 -12.37
N GLU A 39 6.45 -5.82 -12.53
CA GLU A 39 7.70 -5.40 -11.89
C GLU A 39 7.56 -5.36 -10.37
N ALA A 40 6.48 -4.76 -9.87
CA ALA A 40 6.18 -4.74 -8.44
C ALA A 40 6.04 -6.17 -7.87
N TRP A 41 5.42 -7.09 -8.63
CA TRP A 41 5.32 -8.49 -8.24
C TRP A 41 6.69 -9.18 -8.15
N ARG A 42 7.56 -9.00 -9.15
CA ARG A 42 8.92 -9.58 -9.13
C ARG A 42 9.74 -9.09 -7.94
N GLN A 43 9.62 -7.81 -7.59
CA GLN A 43 10.31 -7.26 -6.43
C GLN A 43 9.84 -7.89 -5.11
N ILE A 44 8.52 -8.11 -4.96
CA ILE A 44 7.98 -8.86 -3.82
C ILE A 44 8.52 -10.29 -3.83
N ASP A 45 8.44 -10.98 -4.96
CA ASP A 45 8.85 -12.38 -5.11
C ASP A 45 10.31 -12.64 -4.70
N VAL A 46 11.22 -11.72 -5.04
CA VAL A 46 12.62 -11.79 -4.59
C VAL A 46 12.74 -11.74 -3.06
N GLU A 47 12.01 -10.84 -2.41
CA GLU A 47 12.02 -10.72 -0.95
C GLU A 47 11.32 -11.91 -0.27
N LEU A 48 10.26 -12.48 -0.88
CA LEU A 48 9.64 -13.72 -0.41
C LEU A 48 10.64 -14.89 -0.41
N HIS A 49 11.35 -15.09 -1.52
CA HIS A 49 12.37 -16.13 -1.62
C HIS A 49 13.49 -15.94 -0.60
N ARG A 50 13.97 -14.69 -0.44
CA ARG A 50 14.96 -14.37 0.60
C ARG A 50 14.47 -14.75 1.99
N ARG A 51 13.20 -14.44 2.32
CA ARG A 51 12.58 -14.81 3.61
C ARG A 51 12.62 -16.33 3.81
N TYR A 52 12.28 -17.09 2.77
CA TYR A 52 12.29 -18.55 2.83
C TYR A 52 13.68 -19.12 3.04
N ASP A 53 14.70 -18.52 2.44
CA ASP A 53 16.08 -19.01 2.54
C ASP A 53 16.70 -18.75 3.92
N LEU A 54 16.24 -17.71 4.62
CA LEU A 54 16.72 -17.38 5.98
C LEU A 54 16.12 -18.27 7.07
N ILE A 55 14.89 -18.78 6.88
CA ILE A 55 14.15 -19.53 7.91
C ILE A 55 14.88 -20.79 8.40
N PRO A 56 15.46 -21.67 7.55
CA PRO A 56 16.16 -22.85 8.03
C PRO A 56 17.33 -22.51 8.96
N ASN A 57 18.10 -21.47 8.63
CA ASN A 57 19.22 -21.00 9.45
C ASN A 57 18.73 -20.41 10.78
N LEU A 58 17.61 -19.70 10.78
CA LEU A 58 16.97 -19.22 12.01
C LEU A 58 16.56 -20.40 12.90
N ILE A 59 15.85 -21.38 12.35
CA ILE A 59 15.39 -22.56 13.09
C ILE A 59 16.58 -23.30 13.71
N GLU A 60 17.65 -23.53 12.95
CA GLU A 60 18.83 -24.23 13.46
C GLU A 60 19.52 -23.45 14.59
N THR A 61 19.63 -22.13 14.46
CA THR A 61 20.21 -21.28 15.50
C THR A 61 19.38 -21.32 16.79
N VAL A 62 18.04 -21.28 16.68
CA VAL A 62 17.15 -21.34 17.86
C VAL A 62 17.16 -22.74 18.48
N LYS A 63 17.18 -23.80 17.67
CA LYS A 63 17.26 -25.20 18.15
C LYS A 63 18.47 -25.47 19.03
N GLY A 64 19.61 -24.82 18.77
CA GLY A 64 20.82 -24.94 19.58
C GLY A 64 20.63 -24.55 21.05
N TYR A 65 19.61 -23.73 21.36
CA TYR A 65 19.34 -23.22 22.71
C TYR A 65 17.97 -23.62 23.26
N ALA A 66 16.99 -23.85 22.39
CA ALA A 66 15.59 -24.10 22.73
C ALA A 66 15.08 -25.41 22.10
N ALA A 67 15.85 -26.49 22.21
CA ALA A 67 15.56 -27.78 21.55
C ALA A 67 14.19 -28.41 21.92
N HIS A 68 13.61 -28.02 23.05
CA HIS A 68 12.32 -28.53 23.52
C HIS A 68 11.11 -27.89 22.81
N GLU A 69 11.30 -26.81 22.04
CA GLU A 69 10.25 -26.02 21.37
C GLU A 69 9.81 -26.62 20.02
N ARG A 70 9.69 -27.96 19.95
CA ARG A 70 9.43 -28.69 18.71
C ARG A 70 8.18 -28.23 17.97
N ALA A 71 7.10 -27.99 18.71
CA ALA A 71 5.83 -27.55 18.14
C ALA A 71 5.97 -26.24 17.35
N VAL A 72 6.81 -25.32 17.82
CA VAL A 72 7.06 -24.02 17.18
C VAL A 72 7.89 -24.20 15.92
N PHE A 73 8.92 -25.05 15.95
CA PHE A 73 9.73 -25.35 14.77
C PHE A 73 8.91 -26.04 13.67
N ASP A 74 8.04 -26.98 14.04
CA ASP A 74 7.17 -27.69 13.10
C ASP A 74 6.16 -26.72 12.45
N GLU A 75 5.62 -25.79 13.25
CA GLU A 75 4.72 -24.77 12.76
C GLU A 75 5.38 -23.84 11.74
N VAL A 76 6.58 -23.31 12.04
CA VAL A 76 7.34 -22.46 11.11
C VAL A 76 7.71 -23.23 9.85
N THR A 77 8.13 -24.49 9.98
CA THR A 77 8.49 -25.35 8.84
C THR A 77 7.29 -25.58 7.93
N ARG A 78 6.11 -25.89 8.51
CA ARG A 78 4.87 -26.07 7.75
C ARG A 78 4.42 -24.78 7.07
N ALA A 79 4.44 -23.65 7.79
CA ALA A 79 4.06 -22.36 7.25
C ALA A 79 4.99 -21.96 6.08
N ARG A 80 6.30 -22.18 6.21
CA ARG A 80 7.27 -21.99 5.12
C ARG A 80 6.94 -22.85 3.91
N ALA A 81 6.63 -24.13 4.11
CA ALA A 81 6.31 -25.03 3.01
C ALA A 81 5.03 -24.59 2.26
N GLN A 82 4.03 -24.10 2.99
CA GLN A 82 2.82 -23.54 2.40
C GLN A 82 3.12 -22.25 1.62
N ALA A 83 3.85 -21.31 2.21
CA ALA A 83 4.28 -20.06 1.58
C ALA A 83 5.16 -20.27 0.34
N ALA A 84 6.04 -21.26 0.35
CA ALA A 84 6.91 -21.57 -0.80
C ALA A 84 6.21 -22.42 -1.89
N THR A 85 4.90 -22.66 -1.79
CA THR A 85 4.17 -23.45 -2.78
C THR A 85 4.10 -22.70 -4.11
N PRO A 86 4.60 -23.28 -5.22
CA PRO A 86 4.57 -22.61 -6.51
C PRO A 86 3.14 -22.53 -7.06
N GLY A 87 2.86 -21.46 -7.81
CA GLY A 87 1.60 -21.31 -8.55
C GLY A 87 0.43 -20.74 -7.72
N SER A 88 0.68 -20.31 -6.48
CA SER A 88 -0.30 -19.54 -5.71
C SER A 88 -0.65 -18.23 -6.43
N THR A 89 -1.95 -17.91 -6.46
CA THR A 89 -2.41 -16.56 -6.85
C THR A 89 -1.93 -15.50 -5.84
N PRO A 90 -1.86 -14.21 -6.20
CA PRO A 90 -1.48 -13.16 -5.26
C PRO A 90 -2.28 -13.20 -3.94
N ALA A 91 -3.59 -13.38 -3.97
CA ALA A 91 -4.38 -13.44 -2.74
C ALA A 91 -4.10 -14.69 -1.90
N GLN A 92 -3.91 -15.86 -2.53
CA GLN A 92 -3.51 -17.08 -1.84
C GLN A 92 -2.13 -16.95 -1.21
N GLN A 93 -1.17 -16.39 -1.96
CA GLN A 93 0.16 -16.10 -1.46
C GLN A 93 0.10 -15.16 -0.26
N ALA A 94 -0.75 -14.13 -0.30
CA ALA A 94 -0.89 -13.19 0.82
C ALA A 94 -1.34 -13.91 2.10
N ALA A 95 -2.31 -14.81 2.01
CA ALA A 95 -2.78 -15.60 3.15
C ALA A 95 -1.68 -16.54 3.70
N GLN A 96 -0.93 -17.19 2.82
CA GLN A 96 0.20 -18.06 3.21
C GLN A 96 1.32 -17.24 3.87
N GLU A 97 1.64 -16.06 3.33
CA GLU A 97 2.65 -15.17 3.90
C GLU A 97 2.27 -14.69 5.29
N ASP A 98 0.99 -14.34 5.50
CA ASP A 98 0.49 -13.87 6.79
C ASP A 98 0.57 -15.00 7.85
N MET A 99 0.26 -16.26 7.48
CA MET A 99 0.46 -17.42 8.36
C MET A 99 1.93 -17.63 8.72
N LEU A 100 2.84 -17.44 7.76
CA LEU A 100 4.28 -17.54 7.99
C LEU A 100 4.79 -16.40 8.88
N SER A 101 4.36 -15.14 8.67
CA SER A 101 4.71 -14.02 9.53
C SER A 101 4.30 -14.28 10.99
N GLN A 102 3.11 -14.84 11.21
CA GLN A 102 2.63 -15.21 12.55
C GLN A 102 3.49 -16.31 13.20
N ALA A 103 3.86 -17.34 12.43
CA ALA A 103 4.70 -18.43 12.94
C ALA A 103 6.10 -17.94 13.32
N ILE A 104 6.71 -17.07 12.49
CA ILE A 104 8.00 -16.43 12.81
C ILE A 104 7.87 -15.54 14.05
N GLY A 105 6.78 -14.79 14.18
CA GLY A 105 6.51 -13.98 15.38
C GLY A 105 6.45 -14.83 16.66
N ARG A 106 5.79 -15.99 16.62
CA ARG A 106 5.79 -16.96 17.73
C ARG A 106 7.19 -17.50 18.05
N LEU A 107 7.99 -17.78 17.02
CA LEU A 107 9.38 -18.22 17.21
C LEU A 107 10.24 -17.15 17.90
N PHE A 108 10.08 -15.87 17.53
CA PHE A 108 10.76 -14.77 18.23
C PHE A 108 10.28 -14.60 19.66
N ALA A 109 8.98 -14.70 19.94
CA ALA A 109 8.45 -14.66 21.30
C ALA A 109 9.01 -15.79 22.17
N VAL A 110 9.17 -16.99 21.61
CA VAL A 110 9.83 -18.11 22.29
C VAL A 110 11.29 -17.80 22.58
N ALA A 111 12.01 -17.20 21.63
CA ALA A 111 13.41 -16.80 21.80
C ALA A 111 13.62 -15.75 22.91
N GLU A 112 12.60 -14.97 23.29
CA GLU A 112 12.68 -14.04 24.43
C GLU A 112 12.85 -14.77 25.77
N ASN A 113 12.37 -16.01 25.89
CA ASN A 113 12.52 -16.83 27.09
C ASN A 113 13.95 -17.39 27.26
N TYR A 114 14.83 -17.20 26.29
CA TYR A 114 16.19 -17.73 26.28
C TYR A 114 17.22 -16.58 26.13
N PRO A 115 17.59 -15.87 27.22
CA PRO A 115 18.49 -14.71 27.15
C PRO A 115 19.85 -15.00 26.51
N GLN A 116 20.36 -16.21 26.69
CA GLN A 116 21.59 -16.70 26.05
C GLN A 116 21.53 -16.77 24.51
N LEU A 117 20.34 -16.87 23.91
CA LEU A 117 20.15 -16.82 22.46
C LEU A 117 20.18 -15.37 21.95
N GLN A 118 19.69 -14.43 22.75
CA GLN A 118 19.69 -12.99 22.42
C GLN A 118 21.11 -12.41 22.33
N SER A 119 22.09 -13.02 23.00
CA SER A 119 23.50 -12.65 22.88
C SER A 119 24.21 -13.27 21.68
N VAL A 120 23.56 -14.19 20.96
CA VAL A 120 24.13 -14.82 19.77
C VAL A 120 24.03 -13.87 18.58
N GLN A 121 25.18 -13.40 18.10
CA GLN A 121 25.25 -12.46 16.99
C GLN A 121 24.58 -12.99 15.71
N SER A 122 24.69 -14.30 15.43
CA SER A 122 24.03 -14.91 14.27
C SER A 122 22.51 -14.84 14.36
N PHE A 123 21.94 -15.03 15.56
CA PHE A 123 20.50 -14.94 15.78
C PHE A 123 19.99 -13.51 15.59
N THR A 124 20.62 -12.53 16.24
CA THR A 124 20.21 -11.12 16.13
C THR A 124 20.35 -10.58 14.71
N ARG A 125 21.37 -11.04 13.95
CA ARG A 125 21.48 -10.74 12.52
C ARG A 125 20.33 -11.34 11.72
N LEU A 126 20.02 -12.63 11.89
CA LEU A 126 18.92 -13.29 11.18
C LEU A 126 17.56 -12.65 11.50
N GLN A 127 17.32 -12.30 12.76
CA GLN A 127 16.13 -11.57 13.18
C GLN A 127 16.04 -10.22 12.46
N ALA A 128 17.13 -9.43 12.47
CA ALA A 128 17.17 -8.15 11.78
C ALA A 128 16.95 -8.30 10.26
N GLU A 129 17.57 -9.29 9.61
CA GLU A 129 17.37 -9.54 8.18
C GLU A 129 15.93 -9.91 7.85
N LEU A 130 15.30 -10.79 8.65
CA LEU A 130 13.90 -11.17 8.48
C LEU A 130 12.95 -10.00 8.69
N THR A 131 13.16 -9.18 9.72
CA THR A 131 12.35 -7.96 9.95
C THR A 131 12.49 -6.98 8.78
N ASN A 132 13.72 -6.74 8.31
CA ASN A 132 13.95 -5.88 7.15
C ASN A 132 13.29 -6.41 5.88
N THR A 133 13.32 -7.73 5.67
CA THR A 133 12.63 -8.37 4.54
C THR A 133 11.12 -8.23 4.68
N GLU A 134 10.55 -8.38 5.88
CA GLU A 134 9.11 -8.17 6.11
C GLU A 134 8.69 -6.73 5.82
N ASP A 135 9.46 -5.74 6.26
CA ASP A 135 9.20 -4.32 5.98
C ASP A 135 9.22 -4.03 4.47
N ARG A 136 10.15 -4.65 3.74
CA ARG A 136 10.24 -4.56 2.28
C ARG A 136 9.07 -5.24 1.59
N ILE A 137 8.64 -6.41 2.05
CA ILE A 137 7.44 -7.10 1.56
C ILE A 137 6.20 -6.23 1.80
N ALA A 138 6.05 -5.63 2.98
CA ALA A 138 4.93 -4.75 3.31
C ALA A 138 4.91 -3.49 2.43
N ALA A 139 6.08 -2.87 2.19
CA ALA A 139 6.21 -1.74 1.27
C ALA A 139 5.88 -2.14 -0.18
N GLY A 140 6.42 -3.28 -0.63
CA GLY A 140 6.14 -3.89 -1.93
C GLY A 140 4.65 -4.15 -2.12
N ARG A 141 3.97 -4.74 -1.13
CA ARG A 141 2.52 -5.00 -1.12
C ARG A 141 1.72 -3.73 -1.37
N ARG A 142 2.04 -2.63 -0.68
CA ARG A 142 1.39 -1.32 -0.91
C ARG A 142 1.61 -0.81 -2.33
N PHE A 143 2.84 -0.91 -2.84
CA PHE A 143 3.18 -0.45 -4.19
C PHE A 143 2.50 -1.29 -5.29
N TYR A 144 2.54 -2.62 -5.15
CA TYR A 144 1.84 -3.55 -6.04
C TYR A 144 0.33 -3.27 -6.06
N ASN A 145 -0.31 -3.18 -4.89
CA ASN A 145 -1.75 -2.92 -4.79
C ASN A 145 -2.12 -1.55 -5.39
N ALA A 146 -1.27 -0.53 -5.26
CA ALA A 146 -1.49 0.76 -5.93
C ALA A 146 -1.48 0.63 -7.46
N ASN A 147 -0.51 -0.10 -8.02
CA ASN A 147 -0.43 -0.35 -9.47
C ASN A 147 -1.60 -1.21 -9.98
N VAL A 148 -2.02 -2.22 -9.21
CA VAL A 148 -3.19 -3.05 -9.51
C VAL A 148 -4.45 -2.19 -9.51
N ARG A 149 -4.62 -1.30 -8.53
CA ARG A 149 -5.73 -0.35 -8.48
C ARG A 149 -5.78 0.52 -9.71
N ASP A 150 -4.65 1.09 -10.13
CA ASP A 150 -4.59 1.96 -11.31
C ASP A 150 -4.88 1.20 -12.61
N LEU A 151 -4.35 -0.03 -12.75
CA LEU A 151 -4.67 -0.92 -13.88
C LEU A 151 -6.17 -1.25 -13.92
N ASN A 152 -6.73 -1.74 -12.81
CA ASN A 152 -8.14 -2.14 -12.72
C ASN A 152 -9.07 -0.95 -12.99
N THR A 153 -8.77 0.20 -12.39
CA THR A 153 -9.52 1.44 -12.63
C THR A 153 -9.53 1.80 -14.12
N LYS A 154 -8.37 1.71 -14.80
CA LYS A 154 -8.28 2.01 -16.23
C LYS A 154 -8.99 0.98 -17.10
N VAL A 155 -8.98 -0.30 -16.72
CA VAL A 155 -9.73 -1.37 -17.42
C VAL A 155 -11.23 -1.13 -17.34
N GLU A 156 -11.73 -0.57 -16.22
CA GLU A 156 -13.16 -0.36 -15.98
C GLU A 156 -13.68 0.99 -16.49
N THR A 157 -12.82 2.00 -16.54
CA THR A 157 -13.22 3.38 -16.87
C THR A 157 -13.45 3.60 -18.37
N PHE A 158 -14.53 4.30 -18.71
CA PHE A 158 -14.77 4.80 -20.07
C PHE A 158 -14.01 6.13 -20.30
N PRO A 159 -13.41 6.36 -21.49
CA PRO A 159 -13.38 5.49 -22.67
C PRO A 159 -12.31 4.38 -22.74
N PRO A 160 -11.24 4.30 -21.90
CA PRO A 160 -10.21 3.26 -22.03
C PRO A 160 -10.69 1.81 -22.04
N ASN A 161 -11.81 1.50 -21.38
CA ASN A 161 -12.39 0.16 -21.32
C ASN A 161 -12.72 -0.45 -22.70
N ILE A 162 -12.93 0.37 -23.73
CA ILE A 162 -13.12 -0.09 -25.12
C ILE A 162 -11.83 -0.75 -25.62
N ILE A 163 -10.70 -0.04 -25.46
CA ILE A 163 -9.36 -0.57 -25.81
C ILE A 163 -9.04 -1.78 -24.92
N ALA A 164 -9.40 -1.74 -23.64
CA ALA A 164 -9.20 -2.87 -22.73
C ALA A 164 -9.88 -4.16 -23.25
N LYS A 165 -11.15 -4.08 -23.64
CA LYS A 165 -11.91 -5.21 -24.18
C LYS A 165 -11.38 -5.68 -25.54
N MET A 166 -11.05 -4.76 -26.45
CA MET A 166 -10.55 -5.12 -27.79
C MET A 166 -9.17 -5.82 -27.74
N PHE A 167 -8.30 -5.42 -26.79
CA PHE A 167 -6.94 -5.96 -26.67
C PHE A 167 -6.76 -6.90 -25.45
N THR A 168 -7.85 -7.35 -24.83
CA THR A 168 -7.84 -8.33 -23.72
C THR A 168 -7.00 -7.90 -22.51
N PHE A 169 -7.04 -6.61 -22.15
CA PHE A 169 -6.53 -6.17 -20.85
C PHE A 169 -7.52 -6.53 -19.75
N SER A 170 -7.12 -7.40 -18.84
CA SER A 170 -7.94 -7.86 -17.71
C SER A 170 -7.54 -7.18 -16.40
N ARG A 171 -8.42 -7.32 -15.39
CA ARG A 171 -8.08 -6.96 -14.01
C ARG A 171 -6.90 -7.82 -13.52
N ALA A 172 -6.07 -7.22 -12.67
CA ALA A 172 -5.12 -7.92 -11.84
C ALA A 172 -5.69 -8.12 -10.43
N GLU A 173 -5.23 -9.18 -9.77
CA GLU A 173 -5.60 -9.49 -8.39
C GLU A 173 -4.73 -8.70 -7.41
N TYR A 174 -5.29 -8.31 -6.27
CA TYR A 174 -4.54 -7.64 -5.21
C TYR A 174 -3.73 -8.64 -4.40
N PHE A 175 -2.58 -8.20 -3.87
CA PHE A 175 -1.80 -8.95 -2.89
C PHE A 175 -2.33 -8.65 -1.49
N GLU A 176 -3.51 -9.18 -1.17
CA GLU A 176 -4.15 -9.05 0.13
C GLU A 176 -5.05 -10.27 0.40
N VAL A 177 -5.32 -10.53 1.68
CA VAL A 177 -6.28 -11.56 2.07
C VAL A 177 -7.68 -11.07 1.70
N ASN A 178 -8.32 -11.75 0.76
CA ASN A 178 -9.71 -11.52 0.34
C ASN A 178 -10.72 -12.02 1.40
N ASP A 179 -10.50 -11.72 2.68
CA ASP A 179 -11.41 -12.11 3.74
C ASP A 179 -12.08 -10.87 4.38
N PRO A 180 -13.40 -10.65 4.16
CA PRO A 180 -14.12 -9.58 4.83
C PRO A 180 -14.08 -9.69 6.36
N ALA A 181 -13.79 -10.85 6.94
CA ALA A 181 -13.63 -11.03 8.39
C ALA A 181 -12.40 -10.30 8.96
N VAL A 182 -11.33 -10.14 8.17
CA VAL A 182 -10.10 -9.42 8.57
C VAL A 182 -10.33 -7.90 8.64
N ARG A 183 -11.36 -7.39 7.95
CA ARG A 183 -11.75 -5.96 8.00
C ARG A 183 -12.66 -5.64 9.19
N THR A 184 -13.10 -6.62 9.95
CA THR A 184 -13.86 -6.40 11.18
C THR A 184 -12.90 -6.00 12.30
N ALA A 185 -12.94 -4.74 12.74
CA ALA A 185 -12.16 -4.30 13.89
C ALA A 185 -12.49 -5.19 15.12
N PRO A 186 -11.47 -5.63 15.90
CA PRO A 186 -11.71 -6.46 17.07
C PRO A 186 -12.56 -5.69 18.08
N SER A 187 -13.73 -6.24 18.42
CA SER A 187 -14.59 -5.69 19.47
C SER A 187 -13.99 -6.01 20.83
N VAL A 188 -13.34 -5.01 21.45
CA VAL A 188 -12.81 -5.15 22.81
C VAL A 188 -13.97 -4.96 23.80
N SER A 189 -14.39 -6.06 24.43
CA SER A 189 -15.35 -6.04 25.54
C SER A 189 -14.57 -6.11 26.85
N PHE A 190 -14.51 -5.00 27.59
CA PHE A 190 -13.98 -5.03 28.95
C PHE A 190 -15.08 -5.54 29.89
N GLN A 191 -14.85 -6.73 30.47
CA GLN A 191 -15.70 -7.25 31.53
C GLN A 191 -15.23 -6.63 32.86
N ASP A 192 -15.92 -5.59 33.35
CA ASP A 192 -15.72 -5.13 34.72
C ASP A 192 -16.37 -6.15 35.68
N LYS A 193 -15.75 -6.38 36.85
CA LYS A 193 -16.20 -7.33 37.89
C LYS A 193 -17.46 -6.84 38.63
N GLY A 194 -18.42 -6.27 37.91
CA GLY A 194 -19.69 -5.75 38.40
C GLY A 194 -20.92 -6.19 37.58
N GLY A 195 -20.78 -7.07 36.59
CA GLY A 195 -21.92 -7.71 35.93
C GLY A 195 -22.73 -6.85 34.96
N ASN A 196 -22.27 -5.64 34.61
CA ASN A 196 -22.91 -4.82 33.57
C ASN A 196 -22.11 -4.86 32.27
N VAL A 197 -22.66 -5.53 31.25
CA VAL A 197 -22.17 -5.48 29.86
C VAL A 197 -22.63 -4.17 29.22
N GLY A 198 -21.79 -3.14 29.32
CA GLY A 198 -21.94 -1.93 28.52
C GLY A 198 -21.54 -2.21 27.07
N VAL A 199 -22.52 -2.33 26.17
CA VAL A 199 -22.26 -2.34 24.72
C VAL A 199 -21.94 -0.91 24.30
N TYR A 200 -20.65 -0.59 24.12
CA TYR A 200 -20.25 0.70 23.56
C TYR A 200 -20.40 0.65 22.03
N SER A 201 -21.59 1.00 21.54
CA SER A 201 -21.76 1.40 20.14
C SER A 201 -21.09 2.76 19.95
N GLN A 202 -20.00 2.83 19.18
CA GLN A 202 -19.51 4.11 18.63
C GLN A 202 -20.61 4.66 17.71
N GLN A 203 -21.49 5.49 18.27
CA GLN A 203 -22.48 6.22 17.49
C GLN A 203 -21.71 7.26 16.66
N GLN A 204 -21.80 7.13 15.34
CA GLN A 204 -21.48 8.19 14.38
C GLN A 204 -22.06 9.51 14.95
N PRO A 205 -21.30 10.62 15.04
CA PRO A 205 -21.88 11.86 15.52
C PRO A 205 -23.03 12.24 14.59
N THR A 206 -24.26 12.08 15.09
CA THR A 206 -25.47 12.56 14.43
C THR A 206 -25.31 14.06 14.30
N ARG A 207 -25.14 14.56 13.08
CA ARG A 207 -25.26 15.99 12.78
C ARG A 207 -26.59 16.45 13.36
N ALA A 208 -26.54 17.35 14.33
CA ALA A 208 -27.72 17.98 14.88
C ALA A 208 -28.56 18.57 13.73
N PRO A 209 -29.91 18.45 13.76
CA PRO A 209 -30.75 19.07 12.75
C PRO A 209 -30.53 20.58 12.78
N MET A 210 -30.31 21.18 11.61
CA MET A 210 -30.29 22.64 11.47
C MET A 210 -31.68 23.17 11.89
N PRO A 211 -31.77 24.16 12.78
CA PRO A 211 -33.04 24.82 13.04
C PRO A 211 -33.48 25.57 11.79
N THR A 212 -34.59 25.13 11.21
CA THR A 212 -35.34 25.85 10.19
C THR A 212 -36.11 27.02 10.82
N ASP A 213 -35.88 28.18 10.22
CA ASP A 213 -36.70 29.39 10.15
C ASP A 213 -37.01 30.21 11.41
N SER A 214 -36.48 31.44 11.40
CA SER A 214 -37.15 32.63 11.91
C SER A 214 -36.86 33.82 10.97
N PRO A 215 -37.84 34.69 10.70
CA PRO A 215 -37.85 35.58 9.54
C PRO A 215 -36.87 36.76 9.69
N VAL A 216 -36.12 37.04 8.62
CA VAL A 216 -35.19 38.16 8.50
C VAL A 216 -35.96 39.47 8.33
N GLN A 217 -35.80 40.41 9.27
CA GLN A 217 -36.15 41.83 9.06
C GLN A 217 -35.12 42.48 8.10
N PRO A 218 -35.55 43.26 7.10
CA PRO A 218 -34.62 43.91 6.19
C PRO A 218 -34.10 45.21 6.81
N GLY A 219 -32.78 45.29 7.01
CA GLY A 219 -32.07 46.55 7.20
C GLY A 219 -31.19 46.59 8.45
N THR A 220 -29.94 46.19 8.31
CA THR A 220 -28.74 46.86 8.86
C THR A 220 -27.51 46.05 8.43
N GLN A 221 -26.59 46.70 7.72
CA GLN A 221 -25.31 46.11 7.31
C GLN A 221 -24.39 45.94 8.53
N PRO A 222 -23.81 44.76 8.80
CA PRO A 222 -22.73 44.64 9.78
C PRO A 222 -21.39 45.05 9.16
N GLN A 223 -20.68 45.92 9.89
CA GLN A 223 -19.31 46.35 9.62
C GLN A 223 -18.35 45.15 9.44
N GLY A 224 -17.45 45.27 8.47
CA GLY A 224 -16.42 44.28 8.19
C GLY A 224 -15.51 44.04 9.39
N TYR A 225 -15.27 42.77 9.69
CA TYR A 225 -14.32 42.32 10.69
C TYR A 225 -12.88 42.71 10.26
N GLN A 226 -12.19 43.50 11.08
CA GLN A 226 -10.74 43.67 11.02
C GLN A 226 -10.08 42.63 11.94
N PRO A 227 -9.16 41.79 11.43
CA PRO A 227 -8.42 40.86 12.27
C PRO A 227 -7.34 41.58 13.11
N PRO A 228 -7.03 41.08 14.31
CA PRO A 228 -6.02 41.66 15.19
C PRO A 228 -4.59 41.42 14.67
N ALA A 229 -3.74 42.43 14.80
CA ALA A 229 -2.32 42.36 14.48
C ALA A 229 -1.59 41.42 15.44
N GLN A 230 -0.91 40.40 14.90
CA GLN A 230 0.10 39.62 15.62
C GLN A 230 1.45 39.81 14.93
N GLY A 231 2.34 40.50 15.63
CA GLY A 231 3.74 40.63 15.24
C GLY A 231 4.55 39.45 15.76
N HIS A 232 5.14 38.68 14.84
CA HIS A 232 6.35 37.91 15.08
C HIS A 232 7.23 37.99 13.82
N GLY A 233 8.48 38.39 14.02
CA GLY A 233 9.41 38.78 12.97
C GLY A 233 9.81 37.64 12.04
N GLN A 234 9.77 37.92 10.74
CA GLN A 234 10.43 37.13 9.73
C GLN A 234 11.86 37.67 9.56
N GLN A 235 12.86 36.87 9.94
CA GLN A 235 14.20 37.03 9.40
C GLN A 235 14.20 36.43 7.98
N SER A 236 14.47 37.27 6.98
CA SER A 236 14.68 36.83 5.59
C SER A 236 15.88 35.90 5.50
N PRO A 237 15.83 34.80 4.73
CA PRO A 237 17.04 34.07 4.36
C PRO A 237 17.91 34.92 3.42
N ALA A 238 19.22 34.90 3.66
CA ALA A 238 20.22 35.60 2.86
C ALA A 238 20.29 35.07 1.41
N PRO A 239 20.69 35.91 0.42
CA PRO A 239 20.86 35.48 -0.96
C PRO A 239 22.05 34.51 -1.13
N PRO A 240 22.03 33.64 -2.16
CA PRO A 240 23.13 32.70 -2.43
C PRO A 240 24.42 33.44 -2.82
N GLN A 241 25.53 33.03 -2.21
CA GLN A 241 26.86 33.53 -2.57
C GLN A 241 27.30 32.95 -3.93
N GLN A 242 27.88 33.80 -4.77
CA GLN A 242 28.50 33.43 -6.04
C GLN A 242 29.74 32.54 -5.79
N PRO A 243 30.05 31.58 -6.67
CA PRO A 243 31.29 30.82 -6.57
C PRO A 243 32.51 31.74 -6.77
N GLY A 244 33.34 31.82 -5.73
CA GLY A 244 34.59 32.56 -5.73
C GLY A 244 35.59 32.02 -6.75
N GLN A 245 36.24 32.96 -7.43
CA GLN A 245 37.38 32.73 -8.31
C GLN A 245 38.58 32.23 -7.50
N TYR A 246 39.25 31.20 -8.00
CA TYR A 246 40.53 30.72 -7.46
C TYR A 246 41.66 31.67 -7.87
N PRO A 247 42.59 32.05 -6.96
CA PRO A 247 43.81 32.72 -7.35
C PRO A 247 44.82 31.74 -7.98
N PRO A 248 45.73 32.22 -8.85
CA PRO A 248 46.71 31.37 -9.54
C PRO A 248 47.81 30.90 -8.57
N GLN A 249 48.21 29.64 -8.73
CA GLN A 249 49.36 29.07 -8.02
C GLN A 249 50.66 29.59 -8.64
N GLY A 250 51.51 30.16 -7.80
CA GLY A 250 52.93 30.42 -8.05
C GLY A 250 53.75 29.74 -6.98
#